data_AF-A0A1F9PNQ1-F1
#
_entry.id   AF-A0A1F9PNQ1-F1
#
_cell.length_a   1.000
_cell.length_b   1.000
_cell.length_c   1.000
_cell.angle_alpha   90.00
_cell.angle_beta   90.00
_cell.angle_gamma   90.00
#
_symmetry.space_group_name_H-M   'P 1'
#
loop_
_entity.id
_entity.type
_entity.pdbx_description
1 polymer ?
#
loop_
_entity_poly.entity_id
_entity_poly.type
_entity_poly.pdbx_seq_one_letter_code
_entity_poly.pdbx_strand_id
1 'polypeptide(L)'
;MPVPPQLPKMLYADAKGNIFDHPELCMAGMNGTEPVLPEDIELIPLPEDSKLFTMPAMPPIAWDARKKSFVLLDEVHEGRRSQRVQAVAAFMAPGYVRTLLPACDYSRKKTQLPLWSYTAVGWDEGRDCFVVAATKVDANSNWNPVNYDDRTLDPLVRAMLKQMPGNRLLEQLARCALDYHCFAAKNLFYRRWEAPLPTSPVCNSACLGCISLQPSECCPSNHERITFVPPPEEICEIALPHLEQAEQAIVSYGQGCEGDPILQADTIAEATRRLKKATSRGTINFNSNGSLPDRISLLCEAGMDSFRFSMNSVREEPYNRYYRPKGYVFADVLRSVNIAKQAGRFTMINYLVSPGLSDAPEEVEALLRFVADTGVDMIQMRNLSIDPDYYNQEMGVMGKGIGMYRLLQQLKQEFPRLQFGYYNRTRENFFPPDLETGWPL
;
A
#
# COMPACT_ATOMS: atom_id res chain seq x y z
N MET A 1 28.01 13.20 28.57
CA MET A 1 27.54 11.90 28.02
C MET A 1 26.21 12.18 27.36
N PRO A 2 25.97 11.78 26.10
CA PRO A 2 24.64 11.92 25.53
C PRO A 2 23.67 11.09 26.39
N VAL A 3 22.57 11.72 26.80
CA VAL A 3 21.45 11.04 27.47
C VAL A 3 21.02 9.91 26.54
N PRO A 4 20.86 8.65 27.01
CA PRO A 4 20.31 7.59 26.18
C PRO A 4 19.00 8.11 25.58
N PRO A 5 18.75 7.93 24.27
CA PRO A 5 17.50 8.37 23.68
C PRO A 5 16.35 7.80 24.52
N GLN A 6 15.55 8.70 25.07
CA GLN A 6 14.44 8.31 25.92
C GLN A 6 13.39 7.70 25.01
N LEU A 7 13.06 6.42 25.23
CA LEU A 7 12.02 5.76 24.46
C LEU A 7 10.72 6.57 24.50
N PRO A 8 10.01 6.72 23.36
CA PRO A 8 8.73 7.41 23.32
C PRO A 8 7.77 6.84 24.36
N LYS A 9 6.88 7.67 24.90
CA LYS A 9 5.81 7.23 25.80
C LYS A 9 4.78 6.43 25.02
N MET A 10 4.21 5.43 25.68
CA MET A 10 3.07 4.72 25.11
C MET A 10 1.84 5.63 25.09
N LEU A 11 0.97 5.41 24.11
CA LEU A 11 -0.31 6.11 23.99
C LEU A 11 -1.46 5.17 24.30
N TYR A 12 -2.43 5.66 25.05
CA TYR A 12 -3.69 4.96 25.30
C TYR A 12 -4.88 5.88 25.02
N ALA A 13 -6.03 5.26 24.73
CA ALA A 13 -7.28 5.96 24.57
C ALA A 13 -8.29 5.58 25.65
N ASP A 14 -9.08 6.55 26.11
CA ASP A 14 -10.24 6.29 26.96
C ASP A 14 -11.44 5.75 26.15
N ALA A 15 -12.55 5.46 26.83
CA ALA A 15 -13.77 4.96 26.19
C ALA A 15 -14.44 5.96 25.22
N LYS A 16 -14.08 7.25 25.28
CA LYS A 16 -14.56 8.30 24.39
C LYS A 16 -13.62 8.53 23.19
N GLY A 17 -12.46 7.88 23.18
CA GLY A 17 -11.42 8.06 22.16
C GLY A 17 -10.48 9.23 22.42
N ASN A 18 -10.48 9.82 23.61
CA ASN A 18 -9.45 10.80 23.98
C ASN A 18 -8.13 10.07 24.18
N ILE A 19 -7.06 10.59 23.55
CA ILE A 19 -5.72 9.98 23.56
C ILE A 19 -4.85 10.67 24.60
N PHE A 20 -4.13 9.87 25.37
CA PHE A 20 -3.22 10.31 26.42
C PHE A 20 -1.89 9.55 26.33
N ASP A 21 -0.79 10.20 26.68
CA ASP A 21 0.48 9.56 26.93
C ASP A 21 0.57 9.05 28.37
N HIS A 22 1.23 7.90 28.57
CA HIS A 22 1.43 7.36 29.91
C HIS A 22 2.68 7.96 30.56
N PRO A 23 2.64 8.39 31.84
CA PRO A 23 3.77 9.08 32.49
C PRO A 23 5.05 8.22 32.59
N GLU A 24 4.90 6.91 32.82
CA GLU A 24 6.04 6.02 33.07
C GLU A 24 6.30 4.95 32.01
N LEU A 25 5.30 4.60 31.19
CA LEU A 25 5.37 3.42 30.31
C LEU A 25 5.76 3.86 28.90
N CYS A 26 6.64 3.07 28.28
CA CYS A 26 7.21 3.38 26.98
C CYS A 26 6.48 2.63 25.85
N MET A 27 6.49 3.25 24.67
CA MET A 27 5.99 2.70 23.41
C MET A 27 6.60 1.33 23.15
N ALA A 28 5.77 0.42 22.68
CA ALA A 28 6.16 -0.85 22.09
C ALA A 28 5.47 -0.99 20.73
N GLY A 29 5.96 -1.92 19.92
CA GLY A 29 5.26 -2.40 18.72
C GLY A 29 5.21 -3.93 18.71
N MET A 30 4.46 -4.49 17.78
CA MET A 30 4.46 -5.93 17.52
C MET A 30 5.22 -6.21 16.23
N ASN A 31 6.09 -7.21 16.28
CA ASN A 31 6.66 -7.85 15.09
C ASN A 31 6.10 -9.29 15.07
N GLY A 32 5.22 -9.57 14.12
CA GLY A 32 4.44 -10.80 14.12
C GLY A 32 3.58 -10.90 15.38
N THR A 33 3.82 -11.92 16.19
CA THR A 33 3.06 -12.18 17.41
C THR A 33 3.78 -11.73 18.68
N GLU A 34 5.00 -11.16 18.57
CA GLU A 34 5.79 -10.76 19.74
C GLU A 34 5.85 -9.24 19.93
N PRO A 35 5.72 -8.75 21.18
CA PRO A 35 6.01 -7.37 21.49
C PRO A 35 7.52 -7.12 21.45
N VAL A 36 7.90 -6.00 20.85
CA VAL A 36 9.29 -5.56 20.71
C VAL A 36 9.40 -4.07 21.00
N LEU A 37 10.61 -3.64 21.37
CA LEU A 37 10.95 -2.23 21.41
C LEU A 37 11.30 -1.76 19.99
N PRO A 38 10.80 -0.60 19.55
CA PRO A 38 11.26 0.01 18.31
C PRO A 38 12.74 0.42 18.43
N GLU A 39 13.48 0.31 17.33
CA GLU A 39 14.81 0.91 17.24
C GLU A 39 14.71 2.41 16.91
N ASP A 40 15.68 3.21 17.35
CA ASP A 40 15.65 4.67 17.12
C ASP A 40 15.58 5.02 15.62
N ILE A 41 16.20 4.20 14.76
CA ILE A 41 16.19 4.39 13.31
C ILE A 41 14.81 4.13 12.68
N GLU A 42 13.94 3.41 13.38
CA GLU A 42 12.57 3.11 12.96
C GLU A 42 11.57 4.18 13.45
N LEU A 43 12.00 5.11 14.31
CA LEU A 43 11.12 6.10 14.91
C LEU A 43 11.17 7.43 14.16
N ILE A 44 10.13 7.67 13.35
CA ILE A 44 9.94 8.93 12.63
C ILE A 44 8.77 9.71 13.23
N PRO A 45 8.77 11.06 13.12
CA PRO A 45 7.56 11.85 13.36
C PRO A 45 6.39 11.30 12.55
N LEU A 46 5.20 11.27 13.16
CA LEU A 46 3.97 10.88 12.47
C LEU A 46 3.84 11.75 11.21
N PRO A 47 3.81 11.14 10.00
CA PRO A 47 3.73 11.91 8.76
C PRO A 47 2.49 12.81 8.75
N GLU A 48 2.61 14.00 8.16
CA GLU A 48 1.47 14.89 7.94
C GLU A 48 0.34 14.14 7.19
N ASP A 49 -0.91 14.52 7.45
CA ASP A 49 -2.12 13.88 6.92
C ASP A 49 -2.38 12.42 7.35
N SER A 50 -1.56 11.88 8.26
CA SER A 50 -1.86 10.61 8.93
C SER A 50 -3.01 10.76 9.93
N LYS A 51 -3.67 9.63 10.27
CA LYS A 51 -4.76 9.58 11.25
C LYS A 51 -4.43 8.67 12.41
N LEU A 52 -4.95 8.99 13.59
CA LEU A 52 -4.92 8.12 14.76
C LEU A 52 -6.24 7.36 14.87
N PHE A 53 -6.14 6.11 15.28
CA PHE A 53 -7.26 5.19 15.49
C PHE A 53 -7.15 4.56 16.87
N THR A 54 -8.30 4.32 17.50
CA THR A 54 -8.36 3.43 18.66
C THR A 54 -8.41 1.98 18.19
N MET A 55 -7.96 1.07 19.07
CA MET A 55 -8.04 -0.37 18.91
C MET A 55 -9.13 -0.89 19.86
N PRO A 56 -10.40 -0.99 19.40
CA PRO A 56 -11.52 -1.19 20.31
C PRO A 56 -11.42 -2.50 21.10
N ALA A 57 -11.66 -2.41 22.41
CA ALA A 57 -11.59 -3.53 23.36
C ALA A 57 -10.21 -4.21 23.51
N MET A 58 -9.15 -3.70 22.87
CA MET A 58 -7.80 -4.24 22.95
C MET A 58 -6.94 -3.34 23.86
N PRO A 59 -6.57 -3.79 25.06
CA PRO A 59 -5.68 -3.04 25.93
C PRO A 59 -4.26 -2.95 25.34
N PRO A 60 -3.57 -1.81 25.52
CA PRO A 60 -2.21 -1.62 25.03
C PRO A 60 -1.20 -2.47 25.79
N ILE A 61 -0.18 -2.92 25.06
CA ILE A 61 1.03 -3.51 25.61
C ILE A 61 2.11 -2.44 25.58
N ALA A 62 2.82 -2.26 26.68
CA ALA A 62 3.85 -1.24 26.81
C ALA A 62 5.11 -1.80 27.46
N TRP A 63 6.23 -1.10 27.29
CA TRP A 63 7.48 -1.43 27.97
C TRP A 63 7.58 -0.70 29.32
N ASP A 64 7.75 -1.47 30.39
CA ASP A 64 8.07 -0.93 31.72
C ASP A 64 9.60 -0.93 31.91
N ALA A 65 10.20 0.26 31.81
CA ALA A 65 11.65 0.42 31.93
C ALA A 65 12.19 0.04 33.33
N ARG A 66 11.37 0.12 34.38
CA ARG A 66 11.78 -0.25 35.75
C ARG A 66 11.80 -1.77 35.91
N LYS A 67 10.77 -2.45 35.40
CA LYS A 67 10.67 -3.93 35.46
C LYS A 67 11.48 -4.62 34.37
N LYS A 68 11.88 -3.89 33.33
CA LYS A 68 12.52 -4.41 32.11
C LYS A 68 11.68 -5.52 31.47
N SER A 69 10.38 -5.28 31.35
CA SER A 69 9.41 -6.24 30.83
C SER A 69 8.28 -5.56 30.09
N PHE A 70 7.69 -6.24 29.11
CA PHE A 70 6.42 -5.84 28.53
C PHE A 70 5.27 -6.09 29.51
N VAL A 71 4.39 -5.11 29.65
CA VAL A 71 3.25 -5.13 30.56
C VAL A 71 1.97 -4.79 29.81
N LEU A 72 0.86 -5.42 30.22
CA LEU A 72 -0.47 -5.10 29.72
C LEU A 72 -1.10 -4.01 30.58
N LEU A 73 -1.59 -2.95 29.94
CA LEU A 73 -2.31 -1.88 30.63
C LEU A 73 -3.80 -2.00 30.34
N ASP A 74 -4.55 -2.65 31.24
CA ASP A 74 -6.00 -2.83 31.09
C ASP A 74 -6.77 -1.60 31.58
N GLU A 75 -6.28 -0.97 32.65
CA GLU A 75 -6.93 0.14 33.31
C GLU A 75 -5.92 1.19 33.81
N VAL A 76 -6.31 2.46 33.75
CA VAL A 76 -5.58 3.58 34.37
C VAL A 76 -6.35 4.08 35.60
N HIS A 77 -5.59 4.50 36.62
CA HIS A 77 -6.15 4.92 37.91
C HIS A 77 -6.00 6.43 38.09
N GLU A 78 -7.12 7.13 38.26
CA GLU A 78 -7.17 8.53 38.67
C GLU A 78 -7.78 8.63 40.08
N GLY A 79 -6.92 8.70 41.09
CA GLY A 79 -7.32 8.68 42.50
C GLY A 79 -8.00 7.37 42.87
N ARG A 80 -9.31 7.40 43.13
CA ARG A 80 -10.11 6.20 43.47
C ARG A 80 -10.87 5.61 42.27
N ARG A 81 -10.79 6.24 41.10
CA ARG A 81 -11.50 5.78 39.90
C ARG A 81 -10.54 4.98 39.03
N SER A 82 -10.99 3.83 38.56
CA SER A 82 -10.32 3.04 37.54
C SER A 82 -11.09 3.17 36.23
N GLN A 83 -10.37 3.34 35.12
CA GLN A 83 -10.95 3.42 33.78
C GLN A 83 -10.24 2.45 32.85
N ARG A 84 -11.02 1.65 32.11
CA ARG A 84 -10.49 0.81 31.04
C ARG A 84 -9.98 1.64 29.88
N VAL A 85 -8.87 1.19 29.32
CA VAL A 85 -8.19 1.87 28.22
C VAL A 85 -8.06 0.97 27.00
N GLN A 86 -7.80 1.61 25.86
CA GLN A 86 -7.66 0.96 24.57
C GLN A 86 -6.34 1.38 23.94
N ALA A 87 -5.75 0.50 23.14
CA ALA A 87 -4.54 0.84 22.42
C ALA A 87 -4.83 1.86 21.31
N VAL A 88 -3.79 2.59 20.91
CA VAL A 88 -3.83 3.57 19.83
C VAL A 88 -2.94 3.07 18.70
N ALA A 89 -3.40 3.27 17.47
CA ALA A 89 -2.67 2.95 16.25
C ALA A 89 -2.64 4.18 15.33
N ALA A 90 -1.64 4.26 14.47
CA ALA A 90 -1.60 5.22 13.38
C ALA A 90 -1.95 4.57 12.04
N PHE A 91 -2.64 5.32 11.19
CA PHE A 91 -2.74 5.07 9.76
C PHE A 91 -1.98 6.17 9.04
N MET A 92 -0.81 5.78 8.54
CA MET A 92 0.13 6.72 7.98
C MET A 92 -0.29 7.20 6.60
N ALA A 93 0.10 8.42 6.27
CA ALA A 93 0.11 8.88 4.89
C ALA A 93 0.92 7.91 4.00
N PRO A 94 0.48 7.68 2.75
CA PRO A 94 1.26 6.99 1.72
C PRO A 94 2.71 7.48 1.59
N GLY A 95 3.63 6.61 1.14
CA GLY A 95 5.06 6.92 0.99
C GLY A 95 5.96 6.39 2.11
N TYR A 96 5.35 5.86 3.18
CA TYR A 96 6.02 5.27 4.33
C TYR A 96 5.64 3.81 4.50
N VAL A 97 6.61 2.97 4.84
CA VAL A 97 6.39 1.56 5.20
C VAL A 97 6.45 1.42 6.72
N ARG A 98 5.45 0.76 7.30
CA ARG A 98 5.45 0.47 8.75
C ARG A 98 6.50 -0.58 9.05
N THR A 99 7.22 -0.39 10.15
CA THR A 99 8.17 -1.39 10.65
C THR A 99 7.57 -2.27 11.74
N LEU A 100 6.59 -1.75 12.50
CA LEU A 100 5.90 -2.47 13.56
C LEU A 100 4.37 -2.29 13.51
N LEU A 101 3.66 -3.34 13.91
CA LEU A 101 2.22 -3.32 14.15
C LEU A 101 1.91 -2.74 15.54
N PRO A 102 0.68 -2.28 15.82
CA PRO A 102 0.32 -1.77 17.14
C PRO A 102 0.53 -2.79 18.27
N ALA A 103 1.10 -2.34 19.39
CA ALA A 103 1.26 -3.15 20.59
C ALA A 103 -0.04 -3.21 21.41
N CYS A 104 -0.84 -4.25 21.18
CA CYS A 104 -2.07 -4.49 21.93
C CYS A 104 -2.37 -5.98 22.09
N ASP A 105 -3.19 -6.30 23.09
CA ASP A 105 -3.66 -7.66 23.32
C ASP A 105 -4.81 -8.02 22.36
N TYR A 106 -4.44 -8.58 21.20
CA TYR A 106 -5.37 -9.03 20.18
C TYR A 106 -6.27 -10.18 20.64
N SER A 107 -5.92 -10.93 21.70
CA SER A 107 -6.76 -12.02 22.21
C SER A 107 -8.11 -11.54 22.77
N ARG A 108 -8.20 -10.25 23.10
CA ARG A 108 -9.42 -9.59 23.60
C ARG A 108 -10.23 -8.89 22.49
N LYS A 109 -9.76 -8.94 21.24
CA LYS A 109 -10.46 -8.37 20.10
C LYS A 109 -11.86 -9.00 19.98
N LYS A 110 -12.88 -8.16 19.84
CA LYS A 110 -14.28 -8.60 19.75
C LYS A 110 -14.83 -8.62 18.33
N THR A 111 -14.27 -7.78 17.46
CA THR A 111 -14.72 -7.57 16.09
C THR A 111 -13.53 -7.50 15.18
N GLN A 112 -13.70 -7.96 13.95
CA GLN A 112 -12.73 -7.76 12.89
C GLN A 112 -12.49 -6.26 12.67
N LEU A 113 -11.22 -5.87 12.56
CA LEU A 113 -10.84 -4.50 12.24
C LEU A 113 -11.06 -4.20 10.75
N PRO A 114 -11.47 -2.96 10.39
CA PRO A 114 -11.57 -2.59 9.00
C PRO A 114 -10.22 -2.59 8.27
N LEU A 115 -10.26 -2.57 6.93
CA LEU A 115 -9.07 -2.65 6.08
C LEU A 115 -8.26 -1.34 6.10
N TRP A 116 -7.53 -1.11 7.20
CA TRP A 116 -6.59 -0.01 7.38
C TRP A 116 -5.17 -0.51 7.63
N SER A 117 -4.20 0.34 7.35
CA SER A 117 -2.79 0.05 7.61
C SER A 117 -2.38 0.48 9.03
N TYR A 118 -2.77 -0.32 10.02
CA TYR A 118 -2.44 -0.08 11.42
C TYR A 118 -0.93 -0.14 11.69
N THR A 119 -0.42 0.85 12.43
CA THR A 119 1.02 1.05 12.73
C THR A 119 1.20 1.44 14.20
N ALA A 120 2.28 0.99 14.83
CA ALA A 120 2.63 1.39 16.20
C ALA A 120 2.90 2.89 16.30
N VAL A 121 2.40 3.53 17.35
CA VAL A 121 2.50 4.97 17.60
C VAL A 121 2.80 5.26 19.07
N GLY A 122 3.57 6.32 19.32
CA GLY A 122 3.94 6.81 20.65
C GLY A 122 4.09 8.33 20.68
N TRP A 123 4.42 8.86 21.85
CA TRP A 123 4.69 10.29 22.06
C TRP A 123 6.16 10.51 22.43
N ASP A 124 6.88 11.31 21.64
CA ASP A 124 8.25 11.69 21.92
C ASP A 124 8.27 13.00 22.69
N GLU A 125 8.53 12.94 24.00
CA GLU A 125 8.62 14.13 24.87
C GLU A 125 9.76 15.07 24.46
N GLY A 126 10.85 14.54 23.91
CA GLY A 126 12.01 15.34 23.50
C GLY A 126 11.75 16.14 22.23
N ARG A 127 10.91 15.61 21.33
CA ARG A 127 10.50 16.26 20.07
C ARG A 127 9.13 16.94 20.14
N ASP A 128 8.41 16.77 21.25
CA ASP A 128 7.05 17.28 21.48
C ASP A 128 6.07 16.89 20.34
N CYS A 129 6.10 15.62 19.93
CA CYS A 129 5.30 15.14 18.80
C CYS A 129 4.95 13.65 18.86
N PHE A 130 3.94 13.27 18.06
CA PHE A 130 3.64 11.88 17.78
C PHE A 130 4.74 11.26 16.92
N VAL A 131 5.15 10.05 17.26
CA VAL A 131 6.11 9.25 16.49
C VAL A 131 5.53 7.88 16.16
N VAL A 132 5.96 7.32 15.04
CA VAL A 132 5.52 6.01 14.53
C VAL A 132 6.70 5.14 14.19
N ALA A 133 6.50 3.82 14.28
CA ALA A 133 7.48 2.82 13.84
C ALA A 133 7.38 2.62 12.32
N ALA A 134 8.17 3.37 11.56
CA ALA A 134 8.13 3.39 10.11
C ALA A 134 9.42 3.95 9.48
N THR A 135 9.59 3.71 8.17
CA THR A 135 10.62 4.36 7.38
C THR A 135 10.04 4.87 6.06
N LYS A 136 10.59 5.98 5.55
CA LYS A 136 10.17 6.57 4.29
C LYS A 136 10.76 5.79 3.12
N VAL A 137 9.92 5.46 2.14
CA VAL A 137 10.33 4.71 0.94
C VAL A 137 10.06 5.46 -0.36
N ASP A 138 9.19 6.48 -0.33
CA ASP A 138 8.93 7.32 -1.51
C ASP A 138 8.82 8.80 -1.11
N ALA A 139 9.47 9.67 -1.88
CA ALA A 139 9.47 11.11 -1.68
C ALA A 139 8.45 11.85 -2.58
N ASN A 140 7.70 11.12 -3.42
CA ASN A 140 6.75 11.73 -4.33
C ASN A 140 5.61 12.46 -3.58
N SER A 141 5.60 13.79 -3.68
CA SER A 141 4.61 14.66 -3.04
C SER A 141 3.33 14.85 -3.85
N ASN A 142 3.23 14.33 -5.08
CA ASN A 142 2.06 14.50 -5.95
C ASN A 142 0.76 13.99 -5.29
N TRP A 143 0.87 13.04 -4.37
CA TRP A 143 -0.26 12.43 -3.67
C TRP A 143 -0.60 13.10 -2.35
N ASN A 144 0.07 14.19 -1.99
CA ASN A 144 -0.25 14.93 -0.78
C ASN A 144 -1.66 15.57 -0.92
N PRO A 145 -2.53 15.41 0.08
CA PRO A 145 -3.88 15.99 0.09
C PRO A 145 -3.94 17.48 -0.26
N VAL A 146 -2.93 18.27 0.13
CA VAL A 146 -2.83 19.71 -0.18
C VAL A 146 -2.91 20.03 -1.68
N ASN A 147 -2.56 19.07 -2.54
CA ASN A 147 -2.64 19.25 -3.98
C ASN A 147 -4.07 19.16 -4.53
N TYR A 148 -5.04 18.66 -3.76
CA TYR A 148 -6.39 18.32 -4.24
C TYR A 148 -7.44 19.19 -3.54
N ASP A 149 -8.09 20.08 -4.30
CA ASP A 149 -9.19 20.92 -3.81
C ASP A 149 -10.47 20.67 -4.61
N ASP A 150 -11.43 19.99 -3.99
CA ASP A 150 -12.68 19.57 -4.63
C ASP A 150 -13.51 20.74 -5.17
N ARG A 151 -13.34 21.95 -4.63
CA ARG A 151 -14.02 23.16 -5.14
C ARG A 151 -13.56 23.55 -6.53
N THR A 152 -12.29 23.27 -6.85
CA THR A 152 -11.70 23.52 -8.16
C THR A 152 -11.92 22.36 -9.14
N LEU A 153 -12.20 21.17 -8.61
CA LEU A 153 -12.38 19.94 -9.37
C LEU A 153 -13.75 19.88 -10.06
N ASP A 154 -14.83 20.22 -9.35
CA ASP A 154 -16.21 20.08 -9.86
C ASP A 154 -16.43 20.77 -11.23
N PRO A 155 -15.96 22.01 -11.47
CA PRO A 155 -16.06 22.64 -12.78
C PRO A 155 -15.32 21.89 -13.89
N LEU A 156 -14.16 21.30 -13.59
CA LEU A 156 -13.35 20.54 -14.56
C LEU A 156 -14.04 19.22 -14.94
N VAL A 157 -14.63 18.54 -13.95
CA VAL A 157 -15.40 17.31 -14.16
C VAL A 157 -16.60 17.58 -15.06
N ARG A 158 -17.40 18.61 -14.75
CA ARG A 158 -18.58 18.98 -15.57
C ARG A 158 -18.19 19.36 -16.99
N ALA A 159 -17.10 20.11 -17.17
CA ALA A 159 -16.63 20.50 -18.49
C ALA A 159 -16.23 19.28 -19.33
N MET A 160 -15.49 18.34 -18.74
CA MET A 160 -15.03 17.13 -19.45
C MET A 160 -16.19 16.18 -19.78
N LEU A 161 -17.14 15.98 -18.87
CA LEU A 161 -18.35 15.19 -19.13
C LEU A 161 -19.21 15.78 -20.25
N LYS A 162 -19.30 17.12 -20.34
CA LYS A 162 -20.01 17.80 -21.43
C LYS A 162 -19.32 17.62 -22.78
N GLN A 163 -17.99 17.50 -22.80
CA GLN A 163 -17.22 17.26 -24.03
C GLN A 163 -17.36 15.82 -24.53
N MET A 164 -17.48 14.85 -23.64
CA MET A 164 -17.54 13.42 -23.95
C MET A 164 -18.76 12.74 -23.27
N PRO A 165 -20.00 13.13 -23.62
CA PRO A 165 -21.21 12.69 -22.90
C PRO A 165 -21.57 11.20 -23.12
N GLY A 166 -20.90 10.51 -24.03
CA GLY A 166 -21.12 9.08 -24.30
C GLY A 166 -20.10 8.15 -23.64
N ASN A 167 -19.12 8.68 -22.91
CA ASN A 167 -18.02 7.91 -22.37
C ASN A 167 -18.34 7.44 -20.94
N ARG A 168 -18.75 6.18 -20.79
CA ARG A 168 -19.15 5.58 -19.50
C ARG A 168 -17.97 5.46 -18.54
N LEU A 169 -16.77 5.24 -19.06
CA LEU A 169 -15.53 5.21 -18.29
C LEU A 169 -15.28 6.57 -17.64
N LEU A 170 -15.48 7.67 -18.36
CA LEU A 170 -15.38 9.02 -17.82
C LEU A 170 -16.43 9.28 -16.74
N GLU A 171 -17.67 8.83 -16.92
CA GLU A 171 -18.73 8.92 -15.90
C GLU A 171 -18.34 8.20 -14.61
N GLN A 172 -17.81 6.98 -14.73
CA GLN A 172 -17.30 6.24 -13.58
C GLN A 172 -16.13 6.97 -12.90
N LEU A 173 -15.22 7.54 -13.66
CA LEU A 173 -14.08 8.29 -13.12
C LEU A 173 -14.53 9.59 -12.45
N ALA A 174 -15.59 10.23 -12.94
CA ALA A 174 -16.21 11.37 -12.28
C ALA A 174 -16.76 10.98 -10.89
N ARG A 175 -17.48 9.85 -10.78
CA ARG A 175 -17.91 9.29 -9.49
C ARG A 175 -16.72 8.98 -8.58
N CYS A 176 -15.68 8.36 -9.12
CA CYS A 176 -14.47 8.07 -8.34
C CYS A 176 -13.79 9.34 -7.80
N ALA A 177 -13.76 10.41 -8.59
CA ALA A 177 -13.14 11.67 -8.21
C ALA A 177 -13.97 12.46 -7.18
N LEU A 178 -15.30 12.46 -7.32
CA LEU A 178 -16.21 13.28 -6.50
C LEU A 178 -16.79 12.55 -5.30
N ASP A 179 -17.24 11.30 -5.47
CA ASP A 179 -17.94 10.54 -4.41
C ASP A 179 -16.94 9.79 -3.52
N TYR A 180 -15.93 9.18 -4.14
CA TYR A 180 -14.91 8.40 -3.42
C TYR A 180 -13.64 9.20 -3.11
N HIS A 181 -13.57 10.45 -3.58
CA HIS A 181 -12.42 11.35 -3.44
C HIS A 181 -11.08 10.73 -3.88
N CYS A 182 -11.10 9.83 -4.87
CA CYS A 182 -9.91 9.11 -5.35
C CYS A 182 -8.94 10.07 -6.06
N PHE A 183 -7.75 10.26 -5.49
CA PHE A 183 -6.72 11.17 -6.02
C PHE A 183 -6.29 10.81 -7.45
N ALA A 184 -6.19 9.51 -7.78
CA ALA A 184 -5.89 9.06 -9.13
C ALA A 184 -6.97 9.54 -10.13
N ALA A 185 -8.25 9.41 -9.78
CA ALA A 185 -9.34 9.85 -10.66
C ALA A 185 -9.34 11.38 -10.83
N LYS A 186 -9.07 12.14 -9.76
CA LYS A 186 -8.95 13.61 -9.81
C LYS A 186 -7.87 14.07 -10.79
N ASN A 187 -6.76 13.35 -10.87
CA ASN A 187 -5.63 13.66 -11.75
C ASN A 187 -5.98 13.64 -13.24
N LEU A 188 -6.95 12.83 -13.67
CA LEU A 188 -7.47 12.87 -15.04
C LEU A 188 -8.06 14.26 -15.35
N PHE A 189 -8.90 14.78 -14.45
CA PHE A 189 -9.59 16.05 -14.63
C PHE A 189 -8.65 17.25 -14.48
N TYR A 190 -7.66 17.17 -13.58
CA TYR A 190 -6.62 18.17 -13.44
C TYR A 190 -5.57 18.15 -14.56
N ARG A 191 -5.56 17.11 -15.42
CA ARG A 191 -4.53 16.90 -16.46
C ARG A 191 -3.11 16.92 -15.87
N ARG A 192 -2.86 16.07 -14.88
CA ARG A 192 -1.52 15.89 -14.29
C ARG A 192 -1.35 14.46 -13.80
N TRP A 193 -0.12 13.97 -13.77
CA TRP A 193 0.30 12.75 -13.09
C TRP A 193 -0.46 11.49 -13.55
N GLU A 194 -0.70 10.56 -12.62
CA GLU A 194 -1.32 9.26 -12.89
C GLU A 194 -2.85 9.35 -12.95
N ALA A 195 -3.41 8.93 -14.10
CA ALA A 195 -4.84 8.75 -14.31
C ALA A 195 -5.20 7.25 -14.40
N PRO A 196 -6.27 6.80 -13.70
CA PRO A 196 -6.72 5.42 -13.70
C PRO A 196 -7.55 5.09 -14.96
N LEU A 197 -7.39 3.89 -15.47
CA LEU A 197 -8.18 3.33 -16.58
C LEU A 197 -8.84 2.00 -16.13
N PRO A 198 -9.89 2.05 -15.29
CA PRO A 198 -10.56 0.83 -14.86
C PRO A 198 -11.24 0.13 -16.04
N THR A 199 -10.99 -1.17 -16.18
CA THR A 199 -11.41 -1.96 -17.36
C THR A 199 -12.07 -3.28 -17.01
N SER A 200 -11.85 -3.83 -15.81
CA SER A 200 -12.34 -5.16 -15.46
C SER A 200 -13.43 -5.17 -14.38
N PRO A 201 -14.65 -5.67 -14.67
CA PRO A 201 -15.66 -5.88 -13.63
C PRO A 201 -15.38 -7.12 -12.75
N VAL A 202 -14.46 -8.00 -13.17
CA VAL A 202 -14.25 -9.33 -12.58
C VAL A 202 -12.80 -9.53 -12.14
N CYS A 203 -12.59 -10.44 -11.19
CA CYS A 203 -11.26 -10.81 -10.71
C CYS A 203 -11.18 -12.33 -10.56
N ASN A 204 -10.00 -12.89 -10.79
CA ASN A 204 -9.72 -14.33 -10.62
C ASN A 204 -8.95 -14.62 -9.33
N SER A 205 -8.92 -13.70 -8.37
CA SER A 205 -8.41 -13.89 -7.00
C SER A 205 -9.50 -13.59 -5.98
N ALA A 206 -9.54 -14.37 -4.90
CA ALA A 206 -10.47 -14.18 -3.79
C ALA A 206 -9.73 -13.70 -2.53
N CYS A 207 -9.02 -12.57 -2.67
CA CYS A 207 -8.09 -12.08 -1.65
C CYS A 207 -8.75 -11.87 -0.29
N LEU A 208 -8.07 -12.26 0.79
CA LEU A 208 -8.53 -12.05 2.17
C LEU A 208 -8.89 -10.59 2.47
N GLY A 209 -8.03 -9.65 2.06
CA GLY A 209 -8.21 -8.21 2.24
C GLY A 209 -8.58 -7.47 0.94
N CYS A 210 -9.46 -8.03 0.11
CA CYS A 210 -9.83 -7.42 -1.18
C CYS A 210 -10.47 -6.03 -0.98
N ILE A 211 -9.77 -4.96 -1.35
CA ILE A 211 -10.28 -3.58 -1.18
C ILE A 211 -11.40 -3.22 -2.17
N SER A 212 -11.52 -3.94 -3.28
CA SER A 212 -12.52 -3.65 -4.33
C SER A 212 -13.78 -4.50 -4.21
N LEU A 213 -13.80 -5.51 -3.34
CA LEU A 213 -14.99 -6.33 -3.10
C LEU A 213 -14.91 -6.97 -1.72
N GLN A 214 -15.75 -6.49 -0.80
CA GLN A 214 -15.94 -7.07 0.52
C GLN A 214 -17.42 -7.42 0.73
N PRO A 215 -17.74 -8.44 1.55
CA PRO A 215 -19.10 -8.67 2.01
C PRO A 215 -19.65 -7.43 2.73
N SER A 216 -20.88 -7.04 2.41
CA SER A 216 -21.52 -5.80 2.86
C SER A 216 -21.69 -5.67 4.37
N GLU A 217 -21.67 -6.78 5.12
CA GLU A 217 -22.04 -6.80 6.54
C GLU A 217 -20.90 -6.47 7.51
N CYS A 218 -19.64 -6.62 7.08
CA CYS A 218 -18.49 -6.46 7.99
C CYS A 218 -17.73 -5.16 7.73
N CYS A 219 -17.38 -4.89 6.47
CA CYS A 219 -16.57 -3.74 6.03
C CYS A 219 -16.80 -3.49 4.53
N PRO A 220 -17.69 -2.57 4.10
CA PRO A 220 -17.92 -2.32 2.69
C PRO A 220 -16.64 -1.81 2.00
N SER A 221 -16.48 -2.11 0.70
CA SER A 221 -15.37 -1.58 -0.07
C SER A 221 -15.48 -0.05 -0.20
N ASN A 222 -14.35 0.65 -0.14
CA ASN A 222 -14.31 2.12 -0.28
C ASN A 222 -14.69 2.58 -1.70
N HIS A 223 -14.65 1.68 -2.67
CA HIS A 223 -15.00 1.93 -4.07
C HIS A 223 -15.85 0.78 -4.61
N GLU A 224 -16.79 1.09 -5.48
CA GLU A 224 -17.53 0.10 -6.25
C GLU A 224 -16.74 -0.31 -7.48
N ARG A 225 -16.78 -1.60 -7.83
CA ARG A 225 -16.24 -2.07 -9.11
C ARG A 225 -17.10 -1.55 -10.26
N ILE A 226 -16.45 -1.24 -11.36
CA ILE A 226 -17.14 -1.04 -12.63
C ILE A 226 -17.95 -2.29 -12.99
N THR A 227 -19.04 -2.11 -13.72
CA THR A 227 -19.98 -3.19 -14.08
C THR A 227 -19.94 -3.56 -15.56
N PHE A 228 -19.02 -2.95 -16.32
CA PHE A 228 -18.88 -3.12 -17.77
C PHE A 228 -17.40 -3.17 -18.16
N VAL A 229 -17.13 -3.61 -19.39
CA VAL A 229 -15.81 -3.51 -20.03
C VAL A 229 -15.87 -2.37 -21.05
N PRO A 230 -15.09 -1.30 -20.90
CA PRO A 230 -15.03 -0.22 -21.89
C PRO A 230 -14.34 -0.74 -23.17
N PRO A 231 -14.86 -0.44 -24.38
CA PRO A 231 -14.18 -0.78 -25.61
C PRO A 231 -12.91 0.07 -25.78
N PRO A 232 -11.95 -0.35 -26.64
CA PRO A 232 -10.69 0.37 -26.81
C PRO A 232 -10.85 1.84 -27.20
N GLU A 233 -11.88 2.17 -27.99
CA GLU A 233 -12.21 3.54 -28.40
C GLU A 233 -12.49 4.43 -27.19
N GLU A 234 -13.30 3.94 -26.24
CA GLU A 234 -13.72 4.66 -25.04
C GLU A 234 -12.53 4.91 -24.10
N ILE A 235 -11.61 3.95 -24.02
CA ILE A 235 -10.34 4.09 -23.27
C ILE A 235 -9.45 5.16 -23.92
N CYS A 236 -9.25 5.06 -25.24
CA CYS A 236 -8.39 5.99 -25.98
C CYS A 236 -8.88 7.43 -25.93
N GLU A 237 -10.20 7.64 -25.95
CA GLU A 237 -10.83 8.96 -25.94
C GLU A 237 -10.41 9.79 -24.71
N ILE A 238 -10.28 9.16 -23.54
CA ILE A 238 -9.83 9.85 -22.31
C ILE A 238 -8.31 9.78 -22.12
N ALA A 239 -7.67 8.66 -22.49
CA ALA A 239 -6.27 8.41 -22.21
C ALA A 239 -5.33 9.21 -23.13
N LEU A 240 -5.67 9.35 -24.41
CA LEU A 240 -4.82 10.05 -25.38
C LEU A 240 -4.65 11.53 -25.02
N PRO A 241 -5.72 12.32 -24.78
CA PRO A 241 -5.54 13.71 -24.36
C PRO A 241 -4.79 13.85 -23.04
N HIS A 242 -4.93 12.89 -22.11
CA HIS A 242 -4.17 12.91 -20.85
C HIS A 242 -2.67 12.71 -21.10
N LEU A 243 -2.28 11.70 -21.88
CA LEU A 243 -0.88 11.45 -22.23
C LEU A 243 -0.23 12.63 -22.96
N GLU A 244 -0.99 13.36 -23.77
CA GLU A 244 -0.49 14.52 -24.52
C GLU A 244 -0.47 15.82 -23.73
N GLN A 245 -1.32 16.00 -22.73
CA GLN A 245 -1.48 17.30 -22.08
C GLN A 245 -0.95 17.30 -20.64
N ALA A 246 -0.98 16.15 -19.97
CA ALA A 246 -0.68 16.09 -18.56
C ALA A 246 0.81 16.24 -18.26
N GLU A 247 1.10 16.94 -17.17
CA GLU A 247 2.42 16.95 -16.55
C GLU A 247 2.74 15.55 -16.01
N GLN A 248 3.94 15.03 -16.29
CA GLN A 248 4.38 13.69 -15.83
C GLN A 248 3.31 12.61 -16.07
N ALA A 249 2.73 12.60 -17.28
CA ALA A 249 1.56 11.81 -17.60
C ALA A 249 1.80 10.29 -17.44
N ILE A 250 0.98 9.66 -16.60
CA ILE A 250 0.85 8.21 -16.50
C ILE A 250 -0.62 7.86 -16.70
N VAL A 251 -0.90 6.82 -17.47
CA VAL A 251 -2.21 6.16 -17.46
C VAL A 251 -2.03 4.72 -16.98
N SER A 252 -2.88 4.28 -16.06
CA SER A 252 -2.69 3.00 -15.37
C SER A 252 -3.94 2.15 -15.33
N TYR A 253 -3.81 0.90 -15.76
CA TYR A 253 -4.80 -0.16 -15.52
C TYR A 253 -4.55 -0.81 -14.15
N GLY A 254 -5.59 -1.41 -13.56
CA GLY A 254 -5.56 -2.16 -12.30
C GLY A 254 -5.63 -1.26 -11.07
N GLN A 255 -6.79 -0.64 -10.88
CA GLN A 255 -7.06 0.34 -9.82
C GLN A 255 -8.11 -0.16 -8.83
N GLY A 256 -8.33 0.59 -7.73
CA GLY A 256 -9.21 0.15 -6.64
C GLY A 256 -10.69 -0.03 -7.01
N CYS A 257 -11.14 0.57 -8.12
CA CYS A 257 -12.52 0.49 -8.61
C CYS A 257 -12.72 -0.57 -9.71
N GLU A 258 -11.83 -1.57 -9.81
CA GLU A 258 -11.99 -2.70 -10.73
C GLU A 258 -11.58 -4.04 -10.08
N GLY A 259 -11.82 -5.13 -10.81
CA GLY A 259 -11.23 -6.44 -10.54
C GLY A 259 -9.79 -6.51 -11.07
N ASP A 260 -9.39 -7.65 -11.63
CA ASP A 260 -8.05 -7.74 -12.25
C ASP A 260 -8.13 -7.42 -13.75
N PRO A 261 -7.40 -6.41 -14.24
CA PRO A 261 -7.42 -6.00 -15.65
C PRO A 261 -6.85 -7.05 -16.60
N ILE A 262 -6.10 -8.05 -16.11
CA ILE A 262 -5.53 -9.10 -16.96
C ILE A 262 -6.61 -9.95 -17.64
N LEU A 263 -7.81 -9.99 -17.07
CA LEU A 263 -8.97 -10.65 -17.66
C LEU A 263 -9.53 -9.91 -18.87
N GLN A 264 -9.12 -8.65 -19.10
CA GLN A 264 -9.50 -7.81 -20.22
C GLN A 264 -8.29 -7.47 -21.12
N ALA A 265 -7.24 -8.30 -21.10
CA ALA A 265 -5.97 -8.03 -21.78
C ALA A 265 -6.11 -7.78 -23.29
N ASP A 266 -7.07 -8.41 -23.98
CA ASP A 266 -7.28 -8.20 -25.42
C ASP A 266 -7.72 -6.76 -25.72
N THR A 267 -8.69 -6.24 -24.95
CA THR A 267 -9.15 -4.85 -25.02
C THR A 267 -8.03 -3.87 -24.68
N ILE A 268 -7.28 -4.16 -23.61
CA ILE A 268 -6.18 -3.30 -23.14
C ILE A 268 -5.03 -3.28 -24.16
N ALA A 269 -4.69 -4.42 -24.75
CA ALA A 269 -3.68 -4.52 -25.79
C ALA A 269 -4.05 -3.67 -27.01
N GLU A 270 -5.32 -3.76 -27.46
CA GLU A 270 -5.78 -2.94 -28.58
C GLU A 270 -5.75 -1.44 -28.27
N ALA A 271 -6.23 -1.03 -27.08
CA ALA A 271 -6.15 0.37 -26.65
C ALA A 271 -4.69 0.84 -26.58
N THR A 272 -3.79 0.02 -26.03
CA THR A 272 -2.36 0.32 -25.92
C THR A 272 -1.72 0.53 -27.29
N ARG A 273 -1.98 -0.36 -28.28
CA ARG A 273 -1.47 -0.18 -29.65
C ARG A 273 -1.93 1.13 -30.27
N ARG A 274 -3.20 1.49 -30.10
CA ARG A 274 -3.75 2.75 -30.61
C ARG A 274 -3.10 3.96 -29.96
N LEU A 275 -2.94 3.94 -28.63
CA LEU A 275 -2.27 5.01 -27.89
C LEU A 275 -0.81 5.17 -28.33
N LYS A 276 -0.05 4.07 -28.42
CA LYS A 276 1.35 4.09 -28.87
C LYS A 276 1.53 4.52 -30.31
N LYS A 277 0.53 4.27 -31.18
CA LYS A 277 0.52 4.78 -32.56
C LYS A 277 0.23 6.28 -32.62
N ALA A 278 -0.63 6.78 -31.73
CA ALA A 278 -1.06 8.17 -31.73
C ALA A 278 -0.04 9.11 -31.05
N THR A 279 0.62 8.67 -29.98
CA THR A 279 1.56 9.50 -29.22
C THR A 279 2.74 8.71 -28.67
N SER A 280 3.90 9.37 -28.60
CA SER A 280 5.09 8.87 -27.92
C SER A 280 5.22 9.37 -26.49
N ARG A 281 4.32 10.27 -26.03
CA ARG A 281 4.37 10.91 -24.72
C ARG A 281 3.71 10.07 -23.63
N GLY A 282 4.19 10.27 -22.39
CA GLY A 282 3.66 9.66 -21.19
C GLY A 282 4.01 8.18 -21.01
N THR A 283 3.47 7.60 -19.95
CA THR A 283 3.73 6.20 -19.55
C THR A 283 2.42 5.44 -19.45
N ILE A 284 2.36 4.25 -20.04
CA ILE A 284 1.25 3.30 -19.90
C ILE A 284 1.71 2.21 -18.94
N ASN A 285 1.06 2.12 -17.79
CA ASN A 285 1.39 1.18 -16.73
C ASN A 285 0.26 0.16 -16.52
N PHE A 286 0.64 -1.07 -16.17
CA PHE A 286 -0.29 -2.17 -15.97
C PHE A 286 -0.12 -2.80 -14.59
N ASN A 287 -1.10 -2.62 -13.70
CA ASN A 287 -1.14 -3.29 -12.40
C ASN A 287 -1.98 -4.57 -12.49
N SER A 288 -1.49 -5.68 -11.95
CA SER A 288 -2.24 -6.96 -11.93
C SER A 288 -1.73 -7.91 -10.84
N ASN A 289 -2.47 -8.96 -10.57
CA ASN A 289 -2.03 -10.15 -9.83
C ASN A 289 -1.06 -11.04 -10.64
N GLY A 290 -0.88 -10.79 -11.96
CA GLY A 290 0.05 -11.53 -12.81
C GLY A 290 -0.38 -12.97 -13.13
N SER A 291 -1.66 -13.29 -12.97
CA SER A 291 -2.18 -14.66 -13.05
C SER A 291 -2.10 -15.32 -14.43
N LEU A 292 -1.94 -14.57 -15.53
CA LEU A 292 -2.01 -15.09 -16.90
C LEU A 292 -0.77 -14.69 -17.74
N PRO A 293 0.29 -15.52 -17.77
CA PRO A 293 1.54 -15.24 -18.49
C PRO A 293 1.38 -14.89 -19.98
N ASP A 294 0.51 -15.60 -20.69
CA ASP A 294 0.28 -15.36 -22.12
C ASP A 294 -0.31 -13.97 -22.36
N ARG A 295 -1.13 -13.48 -21.42
CA ARG A 295 -1.71 -12.14 -21.48
C ARG A 295 -0.66 -11.06 -21.19
N ILE A 296 0.31 -11.34 -20.32
CA ILE A 296 1.47 -10.44 -20.13
C ILE A 296 2.31 -10.36 -21.40
N SER A 297 2.54 -11.48 -22.08
CA SER A 297 3.25 -11.49 -23.38
C SER A 297 2.54 -10.61 -24.41
N LEU A 298 1.22 -10.77 -24.55
CA LEU A 298 0.39 -9.93 -25.43
C LEU A 298 0.51 -8.42 -25.10
N LEU A 299 0.48 -8.07 -23.81
CA LEU A 299 0.59 -6.67 -23.37
C LEU A 299 2.00 -6.11 -23.61
N CYS A 300 3.04 -6.93 -23.46
CA CYS A 300 4.41 -6.56 -23.83
C CYS A 300 4.51 -6.28 -25.33
N GLU A 301 3.92 -7.10 -26.20
CA GLU A 301 3.88 -6.89 -27.65
C GLU A 301 3.07 -5.64 -28.03
N ALA A 302 2.00 -5.33 -27.29
CA ALA A 302 1.20 -4.13 -27.50
C ALA A 302 1.95 -2.83 -27.18
N GLY A 303 3.07 -2.91 -26.47
CA GLY A 303 3.92 -1.76 -26.13
C GLY A 303 3.67 -1.18 -24.74
N MET A 304 3.18 -1.97 -23.78
CA MET A 304 3.11 -1.54 -22.38
C MET A 304 4.50 -1.09 -21.87
N ASP A 305 4.58 0.02 -21.13
CA ASP A 305 5.88 0.55 -20.68
C ASP A 305 6.35 -0.12 -19.39
N SER A 306 5.41 -0.40 -18.49
CA SER A 306 5.71 -0.93 -17.15
C SER A 306 4.61 -1.83 -16.61
N PHE A 307 5.01 -2.74 -15.72
CA PHE A 307 4.16 -3.72 -15.08
C PHE A 307 4.33 -3.66 -13.57
N ARG A 308 3.23 -3.78 -12.83
CA ARG A 308 3.22 -3.92 -11.39
C ARG A 308 2.47 -5.18 -10.96
N PHE A 309 3.20 -6.15 -10.44
CA PHE A 309 2.63 -7.42 -9.98
C PHE A 309 2.41 -7.40 -8.47
N SER A 310 1.19 -7.71 -8.01
CA SER A 310 0.86 -7.68 -6.59
C SER A 310 1.02 -9.04 -5.93
N MET A 311 1.72 -9.07 -4.80
CA MET A 311 1.89 -10.27 -3.96
C MET A 311 2.10 -9.87 -2.50
N ASN A 312 1.61 -10.68 -1.56
CA ASN A 312 1.84 -10.49 -0.12
C ASN A 312 3.06 -11.27 0.40
N SER A 313 3.54 -12.22 -0.41
CA SER A 313 4.68 -13.08 -0.15
C SER A 313 5.21 -13.60 -1.49
N VAL A 314 6.51 -13.79 -1.59
CA VAL A 314 7.18 -14.50 -2.70
C VAL A 314 7.26 -16.01 -2.46
N ARG A 315 6.68 -16.49 -1.34
CA ARG A 315 6.50 -17.92 -1.04
C ARG A 315 5.08 -18.34 -1.44
N GLU A 316 4.98 -19.52 -2.06
CA GLU A 316 3.72 -20.01 -2.62
C GLU A 316 2.62 -20.21 -1.55
N GLU A 317 2.97 -20.78 -0.40
CA GLU A 317 1.97 -21.09 0.63
C GLU A 317 1.32 -19.83 1.22
N PRO A 318 2.05 -18.82 1.75
CA PRO A 318 1.43 -17.58 2.19
C PRO A 318 0.74 -16.80 1.07
N TYR A 319 1.26 -16.87 -0.16
CA TYR A 319 0.58 -16.30 -1.33
C TYR A 319 -0.80 -16.93 -1.54
N ASN A 320 -0.87 -18.26 -1.58
CA ASN A 320 -2.11 -19.00 -1.83
C ASN A 320 -3.14 -18.79 -0.71
N ARG A 321 -2.69 -18.71 0.55
CA ARG A 321 -3.56 -18.41 1.70
C ARG A 321 -4.22 -17.04 1.57
N TYR A 322 -3.49 -16.03 1.10
CA TYR A 322 -4.00 -14.67 0.96
C TYR A 322 -4.79 -14.45 -0.34
N TYR A 323 -4.19 -14.70 -1.51
CA TYR A 323 -4.80 -14.42 -2.83
C TYR A 323 -5.92 -15.39 -3.19
N ARG A 324 -5.90 -16.61 -2.64
CA ARG A 324 -6.85 -17.69 -2.93
C ARG A 324 -7.15 -17.81 -4.44
N PRO A 325 -6.13 -18.15 -5.27
CA PRO A 325 -6.21 -18.14 -6.72
C PRO A 325 -7.41 -18.92 -7.28
N LYS A 326 -8.03 -18.42 -8.35
CA LYS A 326 -9.10 -19.09 -9.09
C LYS A 326 -8.68 -19.27 -10.55
N GLY A 327 -8.24 -20.48 -10.89
CA GLY A 327 -7.85 -20.82 -12.27
C GLY A 327 -6.44 -20.40 -12.67
N TYR A 328 -5.55 -20.16 -11.69
CA TYR A 328 -4.11 -19.96 -11.90
C TYR A 328 -3.34 -20.45 -10.65
N VAL A 329 -2.02 -20.64 -10.77
CA VAL A 329 -1.13 -21.03 -9.68
C VAL A 329 -0.02 -20.00 -9.46
N PHE A 330 0.66 -20.05 -8.31
CA PHE A 330 1.73 -19.10 -7.98
C PHE A 330 2.86 -19.08 -9.02
N ALA A 331 3.21 -20.24 -9.58
CA ALA A 331 4.21 -20.32 -10.64
C ALA A 331 3.85 -19.48 -11.88
N ASP A 332 2.56 -19.29 -12.18
CA ASP A 332 2.13 -18.42 -13.28
C ASP A 332 2.49 -16.96 -13.01
N VAL A 333 2.37 -16.51 -11.76
CA VAL A 333 2.75 -15.15 -11.35
C VAL A 333 4.24 -14.92 -11.54
N LEU A 334 5.08 -15.88 -11.14
CA LEU A 334 6.53 -15.79 -11.35
C LEU A 334 6.89 -15.78 -12.84
N ARG A 335 6.20 -16.57 -13.67
CA ARG A 335 6.39 -16.52 -15.13
C ARG A 335 6.01 -15.15 -15.70
N SER A 336 4.91 -14.56 -15.26
CA SER A 336 4.49 -13.22 -15.67
C SER A 336 5.55 -12.14 -15.36
N VAL A 337 6.15 -12.17 -14.17
CA VAL A 337 7.25 -11.27 -13.80
C VAL A 337 8.43 -11.44 -14.76
N ASN A 338 8.85 -12.69 -15.00
CA ASN A 338 9.96 -12.99 -15.89
C ASN A 338 9.70 -12.56 -17.34
N ILE A 339 8.51 -12.77 -17.87
CA ILE A 339 8.12 -12.35 -19.23
C ILE A 339 8.25 -10.82 -19.37
N ALA A 340 7.72 -10.06 -18.41
CA ALA A 340 7.81 -8.59 -18.43
C ALA A 340 9.27 -8.12 -18.40
N LYS A 341 10.11 -8.73 -17.54
CA LYS A 341 11.54 -8.42 -17.46
C LYS A 341 12.31 -8.79 -18.72
N GLN A 342 12.10 -9.98 -19.27
CA GLN A 342 12.75 -10.44 -20.51
C GLN A 342 12.35 -9.58 -21.72
N ALA A 343 11.12 -9.05 -21.72
CA ALA A 343 10.66 -8.08 -22.72
C ALA A 343 11.21 -6.65 -22.50
N GLY A 344 12.11 -6.44 -21.53
CA GLY A 344 12.76 -5.16 -21.25
C GLY A 344 11.83 -4.12 -20.61
N ARG A 345 10.75 -4.54 -19.95
CA ARG A 345 9.76 -3.64 -19.35
C ARG A 345 10.14 -3.32 -17.91
N PHE A 346 9.86 -2.07 -17.50
CA PHE A 346 10.07 -1.67 -16.11
C PHE A 346 9.10 -2.45 -15.22
N THR A 347 9.63 -3.31 -14.36
CA THR A 347 8.83 -4.27 -13.61
C THR A 347 8.93 -4.01 -12.12
N MET A 348 7.76 -3.77 -11.54
CA MET A 348 7.55 -3.46 -10.14
C MET A 348 6.84 -4.62 -9.44
N ILE A 349 7.18 -4.85 -8.18
CA ILE A 349 6.40 -5.70 -7.28
C ILE A 349 5.65 -4.82 -6.30
N ASN A 350 4.32 -4.90 -6.30
CA ASN A 350 3.49 -4.32 -5.25
C ASN A 350 3.45 -5.30 -4.09
N TYR A 351 4.40 -5.15 -3.19
CA TYR A 351 4.60 -6.05 -2.06
C TYR A 351 3.76 -5.60 -0.88
N LEU A 352 2.77 -6.42 -0.51
CA LEU A 352 1.83 -6.12 0.58
C LEU A 352 2.47 -6.51 1.91
N VAL A 353 3.14 -5.56 2.56
CA VAL A 353 3.99 -5.83 3.71
C VAL A 353 3.23 -5.95 5.03
N SER A 354 3.66 -6.89 5.85
CA SER A 354 3.21 -7.08 7.23
C SER A 354 4.41 -7.48 8.12
N PRO A 355 4.79 -6.66 9.12
CA PRO A 355 5.81 -7.04 10.08
C PRO A 355 5.50 -8.39 10.75
N GLY A 356 6.48 -9.28 10.79
CA GLY A 356 6.37 -10.67 11.25
C GLY A 356 6.28 -11.69 10.13
N LEU A 357 5.73 -11.34 8.97
CA LEU A 357 5.71 -12.21 7.79
C LEU A 357 6.75 -11.74 6.77
N SER A 358 6.70 -10.47 6.38
CA SER A 358 7.52 -9.93 5.30
C SER A 358 9.01 -9.91 5.64
N ASP A 359 9.34 -9.78 6.92
CA ASP A 359 10.69 -9.81 7.49
C ASP A 359 10.98 -11.13 8.24
N ALA A 360 10.16 -12.16 8.07
CA ALA A 360 10.50 -13.50 8.57
C ALA A 360 11.76 -14.02 7.86
N PRO A 361 12.71 -14.69 8.55
CA PRO A 361 13.97 -15.13 7.94
C PRO A 361 13.81 -15.90 6.62
N GLU A 362 12.81 -16.79 6.54
CA GLU A 362 12.55 -17.58 5.34
C GLU A 362 11.89 -16.79 4.21
N GLU A 363 11.12 -15.74 4.53
CA GLU A 363 10.58 -14.82 3.52
C GLU A 363 11.67 -13.89 3.00
N VAL A 364 12.55 -13.39 3.87
CA VAL A 364 13.71 -12.57 3.51
C VAL A 364 14.62 -13.34 2.55
N GLU A 365 14.95 -14.59 2.87
CA GLU A 365 15.77 -15.44 2.00
C GLU A 365 15.10 -15.68 0.64
N ALA A 366 13.79 -15.98 0.63
CA ALA A 366 13.04 -16.15 -0.61
C ALA A 366 12.99 -14.87 -1.44
N LEU A 367 12.84 -13.70 -0.80
CA LEU A 367 12.79 -12.40 -1.47
C LEU A 367 14.13 -12.01 -2.07
N LEU A 368 15.24 -12.26 -1.38
CA LEU A 368 16.59 -12.06 -1.93
C LEU A 368 16.81 -12.89 -3.20
N ARG A 369 16.45 -14.18 -3.17
CA ARG A 369 16.53 -15.05 -4.36
C ARG A 369 15.61 -14.58 -5.47
N PHE A 370 14.37 -14.23 -5.14
CA PHE A 370 13.41 -13.71 -6.11
C PHE A 370 13.95 -12.46 -6.84
N VAL A 371 14.54 -11.51 -6.11
CA VAL A 371 15.13 -10.30 -6.72
C VAL A 371 16.34 -10.68 -7.58
N ALA A 372 17.22 -11.57 -7.10
CA ALA A 372 18.38 -12.04 -7.87
C ALA A 372 17.97 -12.71 -9.19
N ASP A 373 16.96 -13.59 -9.15
CA ASP A 373 16.53 -14.39 -10.30
C ASP A 373 15.78 -13.56 -11.35
N THR A 374 14.94 -12.62 -10.89
CA THR A 374 14.07 -11.85 -11.78
C THR A 374 14.67 -10.52 -12.24
N GLY A 375 15.56 -9.92 -11.45
CA GLY A 375 16.09 -8.59 -11.71
C GLY A 375 15.01 -7.49 -11.72
N VAL A 376 13.95 -7.64 -10.92
CA VAL A 376 12.90 -6.62 -10.76
C VAL A 376 13.50 -5.25 -10.44
N ASP A 377 12.90 -4.20 -10.98
CA ASP A 377 13.48 -2.85 -10.92
C ASP A 377 13.11 -2.12 -9.62
N MET A 378 11.95 -2.46 -9.05
CA MET A 378 11.39 -1.77 -7.90
C MET A 378 10.47 -2.66 -7.08
N ILE A 379 10.55 -2.55 -5.75
CA ILE A 379 9.54 -3.06 -4.83
C ILE A 379 8.76 -1.87 -4.25
N GLN A 380 7.47 -1.80 -4.59
CA GLN A 380 6.53 -0.90 -3.95
C GLN A 380 6.10 -1.50 -2.61
N MET A 381 6.65 -0.98 -1.51
CA MET A 381 6.42 -1.45 -0.14
C MET A 381 5.09 -0.92 0.37
N ARG A 382 3.99 -1.61 0.06
CA ARG A 382 2.64 -1.20 0.49
C ARG A 382 2.34 -1.77 1.85
N ASN A 383 1.91 -0.92 2.78
CA ASN A 383 1.35 -1.41 4.03
C ASN A 383 0.07 -2.21 3.72
N LEU A 384 0.04 -3.47 4.14
CA LEU A 384 -1.15 -4.29 3.99
C LEU A 384 -2.26 -3.77 4.89
N SER A 385 -3.33 -3.30 4.26
CA SER A 385 -4.55 -2.86 4.94
C SER A 385 -5.44 -4.05 5.27
N ILE A 386 -5.29 -4.58 6.47
CA ILE A 386 -6.07 -5.69 7.02
C ILE A 386 -5.93 -5.71 8.54
N ASP A 387 -6.89 -6.32 9.23
CA ASP A 387 -6.75 -6.67 10.64
C ASP A 387 -5.46 -7.50 10.87
N PRO A 388 -4.49 -7.00 11.66
CA PRO A 388 -3.19 -7.66 11.80
C PRO A 388 -3.26 -9.06 12.42
N ASP A 389 -4.13 -9.25 13.40
CA ASP A 389 -4.29 -10.54 14.08
C ASP A 389 -4.96 -11.57 13.17
N TYR A 390 -5.99 -11.16 12.43
CA TYR A 390 -6.61 -12.03 11.42
C TYR A 390 -5.61 -12.46 10.36
N TYR A 391 -4.82 -11.53 9.84
CA TYR A 391 -3.81 -11.85 8.83
C TYR A 391 -2.73 -12.78 9.37
N ASN A 392 -2.20 -12.51 10.56
CA ASN A 392 -1.19 -13.36 11.19
C ASN A 392 -1.71 -14.79 11.41
N GLN A 393 -2.96 -14.96 11.83
CA GLN A 393 -3.60 -16.27 12.00
C GLN A 393 -3.74 -17.01 10.66
N GLU A 394 -4.29 -16.37 9.63
CA GLU A 394 -4.46 -16.99 8.31
C GLU A 394 -3.12 -17.37 7.66
N MET A 395 -2.10 -16.53 7.85
CA MET A 395 -0.74 -16.78 7.32
C MET A 395 0.07 -17.75 8.18
N GLY A 396 -0.37 -18.06 9.41
CA GLY A 396 0.38 -18.90 10.35
C GLY A 396 1.68 -18.25 10.85
N VAL A 397 1.68 -16.92 11.02
CA VAL A 397 2.83 -16.17 11.54
C VAL A 397 3.08 -16.56 12.99
N MET A 398 4.32 -16.91 13.31
CA MET A 398 4.77 -17.30 14.65
C MET A 398 6.05 -16.55 15.01
N GLY A 399 6.10 -16.01 16.21
CA GLY A 399 7.29 -15.28 16.70
C GLY A 399 7.44 -13.91 16.02
N LYS A 400 8.69 -13.49 15.84
CA LYS A 400 9.07 -12.22 15.19
C LYS A 400 10.03 -12.44 14.03
N GLY A 401 9.97 -11.53 13.06
CA GLY A 401 10.95 -11.39 12.00
C GLY A 401 12.23 -10.69 12.43
N ILE A 402 13.13 -10.47 11.47
CA ILE A 402 14.43 -9.82 11.68
C ILE A 402 14.32 -8.31 11.89
N GLY A 403 13.16 -7.71 11.55
CA GLY A 403 12.92 -6.27 11.49
C GLY A 403 12.79 -5.78 10.04
N MET A 404 11.70 -5.06 9.73
CA MET A 404 11.45 -4.51 8.38
C MET A 404 12.55 -3.56 7.91
N TYR A 405 13.12 -2.72 8.79
CA TYR A 405 14.23 -1.84 8.42
C TYR A 405 15.47 -2.65 7.99
N ARG A 406 15.77 -3.75 8.71
CA ARG A 406 16.88 -4.63 8.38
C ARG A 406 16.65 -5.40 7.08
N LEU A 407 15.42 -5.81 6.78
CA LEU A 407 15.04 -6.36 5.48
C LEU A 407 15.39 -5.38 4.34
N LEU A 408 14.96 -4.12 4.45
CA LEU A 408 15.25 -3.08 3.45
C LEU A 408 16.76 -2.85 3.30
N GLN A 409 17.48 -2.82 4.42
CA GLN A 409 18.93 -2.69 4.45
C GLN A 409 19.63 -3.84 3.72
N GLN A 410 19.25 -5.09 3.98
CA GLN A 410 19.83 -6.26 3.31
C GLN A 410 19.55 -6.22 1.80
N LEU A 411 18.31 -5.95 1.40
CA LEU A 411 17.94 -5.82 -0.02
C LEU A 411 18.74 -4.73 -0.72
N LYS A 412 18.92 -3.57 -0.09
CA LYS A 412 19.65 -2.45 -0.69
C LYS A 412 21.15 -2.70 -0.75
N GLN A 413 21.72 -3.39 0.24
CA GLN A 413 23.13 -3.79 0.25
C GLN A 413 23.43 -4.81 -0.84
N GLU A 414 22.57 -5.83 -0.99
CA GLU A 414 22.75 -6.89 -1.99
C GLU A 414 22.44 -6.39 -3.41
N PHE A 415 21.41 -5.57 -3.56
CA PHE A 415 20.95 -5.03 -4.83
C PHE A 415 20.91 -3.49 -4.80
N PRO A 416 22.05 -2.80 -4.92
CA PRO A 416 22.10 -1.33 -4.86
C PRO A 416 21.16 -0.64 -5.85
N ARG A 417 20.96 -1.24 -7.03
CA ARG A 417 20.09 -0.69 -8.08
C ARG A 417 18.60 -0.99 -7.87
N LEU A 418 18.22 -1.82 -6.90
CA LEU A 418 16.82 -2.06 -6.56
C LEU A 418 16.20 -0.80 -5.94
N GLN A 419 15.04 -0.41 -6.44
CA GLN A 419 14.28 0.72 -5.90
C GLN A 419 13.29 0.27 -4.84
N PHE A 420 13.10 1.12 -3.85
CA PHE A 420 11.90 1.10 -3.02
C PHE A 420 10.98 2.25 -3.42
N GLY A 421 9.69 2.07 -3.18
CA GLY A 421 8.77 3.20 -3.25
C GLY A 421 7.33 2.83 -2.98
N TYR A 422 6.45 3.73 -3.42
CA TYR A 422 5.04 3.73 -3.11
C TYR A 422 4.21 4.24 -4.29
N TYR A 423 4.78 4.59 -5.43
CA TYR A 423 4.00 5.04 -6.59
C TYR A 423 4.60 4.55 -7.90
N ASN A 424 3.78 4.55 -8.95
CA ASN A 424 4.24 4.28 -10.29
C ASN A 424 5.13 5.43 -10.78
N ARG A 425 6.09 5.10 -11.64
CA ARG A 425 7.07 6.05 -12.17
C ARG A 425 6.74 6.40 -13.61
N THR A 426 7.14 7.60 -14.05
CA THR A 426 7.16 7.90 -15.47
C THR A 426 8.40 7.27 -16.10
N ARG A 427 8.37 7.04 -17.42
CA ARG A 427 9.50 6.47 -18.17
C ARG A 427 10.78 7.28 -18.04
N GLU A 428 10.69 8.60 -17.91
CA GLU A 428 11.83 9.49 -17.66
C GLU A 428 12.48 9.23 -16.29
N ASN A 429 11.73 8.68 -15.34
CA ASN A 429 12.11 8.45 -13.96
C ASN A 429 12.17 6.95 -13.60
N PHE A 430 12.21 6.04 -14.58
CA PHE A 430 12.39 4.62 -14.30
C PHE A 430 13.76 4.32 -13.68
N PHE A 431 14.81 5.02 -14.09
CA PHE A 431 16.16 4.84 -13.58
C PHE A 431 16.77 6.21 -13.26
N PRO A 432 16.40 6.82 -12.12
CA PRO A 432 16.96 8.09 -11.68
C PRO A 432 18.49 7.98 -11.44
N PRO A 433 19.26 9.08 -11.57
CA PRO A 433 20.72 9.04 -11.48
C PRO A 433 21.24 8.64 -10.09
N ASP A 434 20.47 8.90 -9.03
CA ASP A 434 20.77 8.61 -7.62
C ASP A 434 20.21 7.27 -7.14
N LEU A 435 19.84 6.38 -8.07
CA LEU A 435 19.24 5.06 -7.82
C LEU A 435 19.91 4.27 -6.69
N GLU A 436 21.24 4.20 -6.69
CA GLU A 436 22.03 3.40 -5.76
C GLU A 436 22.00 3.94 -4.33
N THR A 437 21.79 5.25 -4.19
CA THR A 437 21.71 5.97 -2.92
C THR A 437 20.28 6.42 -2.58
N GLY A 438 19.29 6.03 -3.38
CA GLY A 438 17.89 6.48 -3.26
C GLY A 438 17.12 5.93 -2.05
N TRP A 439 17.78 5.20 -1.16
CA TRP A 439 17.29 4.83 0.17
C TRP A 439 18.49 4.49 1.07
N PRO A 440 18.49 4.89 2.36
CA PRO A 440 17.43 5.60 3.10
C PRO A 440 17.22 7.05 2.61
N LEU A 441 15.99 7.56 2.78
CA LEU A 441 15.53 8.90 2.36
C LEU A 441 15.51 9.91 3.50
#